data_AF-A0A3E0MSL5-F1
#
_entry.id   AF-A0A3E0MSL5-F1
#
_cell.length_a   1.000
_cell.length_b   1.000
_cell.length_c   1.000
_cell.angle_alpha   90.00
_cell.angle_beta   90.00
_cell.angle_gamma   90.00
#
_symmetry.space_group_name_H-M   'P 1'
#
loop_
_entity.id
_entity.type
_entity.pdbx_description
1 polymer ?
#
loop_
_entity_poly.entity_id
_entity_poly.type
_entity_poly.pdbx_seq_one_letter_code
_entity_poly.pdbx_strand_id
1 'polypeptide(L)'
;VLYHRRAPIDHLTDLRDTLVPGGELVLETLVVEGDEQTVFVPPGRYARMGNVWFLPSPEALKLWLSKVGFRDIKLVDVSQTSVEEQRSTDWMTFHSLANFLDPEDPNKTIEGHPAPRRAILTAQLP
;
A
#
# COMPACT_ATOMS: atom_id res chain seq x y z
N VAL A 1 -1.90 6.39 -1.21
CA VAL A 1 -1.06 7.56 -1.61
C VAL A 1 0.41 7.19 -1.72
N LEU A 2 0.99 6.56 -0.70
CA LEU A 2 2.41 6.19 -0.64
C LEU A 2 2.91 5.44 -1.88
N TYR A 3 2.17 4.45 -2.38
CA TYR A 3 2.55 3.68 -3.58
C TYR A 3 2.66 4.50 -4.89
N HIS A 4 2.17 5.74 -4.91
CA HIS A 4 2.34 6.67 -6.04
C HIS A 4 3.52 7.66 -5.86
N ARG A 5 4.26 7.59 -4.73
CA ARG A 5 5.36 8.51 -4.42
C ARG A 5 6.69 7.90 -4.85
N ARG A 6 7.49 8.70 -5.57
CA ARG A 6 8.84 8.35 -6.03
C ARG A 6 9.85 8.23 -4.89
N ALA A 7 9.64 9.00 -3.82
CA ALA A 7 10.46 9.01 -2.62
C ALA A 7 9.57 8.65 -1.43
N PRO A 8 9.46 7.36 -1.06
CA PRO A 8 8.54 6.92 -0.01
C PRO A 8 8.96 7.44 1.36
N ILE A 9 10.27 7.49 1.64
CA ILE A 9 10.78 7.99 2.92
C ILE A 9 10.49 9.48 3.09
N ASP A 10 10.76 10.30 2.07
CA ASP A 10 10.42 11.73 2.09
C ASP A 10 8.93 11.93 2.33
N HIS A 11 8.06 11.14 1.69
CA HIS A 11 6.62 11.21 1.95
C HIS A 11 6.25 10.90 3.40
N LEU A 12 6.87 9.90 4.02
CA LEU A 12 6.63 9.58 5.44
C LEU A 12 7.17 10.68 6.36
N THR A 13 8.30 11.30 6.02
CA THR A 13 8.83 12.47 6.73
C THR A 13 7.89 13.67 6.60
N ASP A 14 7.38 13.97 5.40
CA ASP A 14 6.40 15.04 5.19
C ASP A 14 5.15 14.82 6.06
N LEU A 15 4.61 13.59 6.09
CA LEU A 15 3.45 13.26 6.92
C LEU A 15 3.75 13.47 8.41
N ARG A 16 4.92 13.03 8.88
CA ARG A 16 5.36 13.26 10.26
C ARG A 16 5.39 14.74 10.62
N ASP A 17 5.93 15.57 9.73
CA ASP A 17 6.12 16.99 9.97
C ASP A 17 4.79 17.78 9.95
N THR A 18 3.69 17.16 9.52
CA THR A 18 2.32 17.72 9.68
C THR A 18 1.68 17.42 11.03
N LEU A 19 2.25 16.52 11.83
CA LEU A 19 1.70 16.12 13.13
C LEU A 19 2.30 16.94 14.26
N VAL A 20 1.50 17.20 15.28
CA VAL A 20 1.98 17.71 16.57
C VAL A 20 2.56 16.55 17.41
N PRO A 21 3.44 16.82 18.40
CA PRO A 21 3.89 15.80 19.35
C PRO A 21 2.70 15.10 20.03
N GLY A 22 2.78 13.77 20.14
CA GLY A 22 1.69 12.90 20.60
C GLY A 22 0.62 12.61 19.54
N GLY A 23 0.75 13.15 18.32
CA GLY A 23 -0.18 12.91 17.22
C GLY A 23 -0.09 11.48 16.67
N GLU A 24 -1.20 10.98 16.15
CA GLU A 24 -1.31 9.64 15.56
C GLU A 24 -1.35 9.71 14.02
N LEU A 25 -0.48 8.96 13.38
CA LEU A 25 -0.53 8.65 11.96
C LEU A 25 -1.43 7.43 11.74
N VAL A 26 -2.35 7.53 10.78
CA VAL A 26 -3.03 6.38 10.17
C VAL A 26 -2.57 6.28 8.72
N LEU A 27 -1.89 5.20 8.37
CA LEU A 27 -1.32 4.98 7.04
C LEU A 27 -1.93 3.75 6.38
N GLU A 28 -2.51 3.94 5.20
CA GLU A 28 -3.01 2.87 4.33
C GLU A 28 -2.27 2.92 2.98
N THR A 29 -1.78 1.77 2.52
CA THR A 29 -1.15 1.63 1.20
C THR A 29 -1.19 0.19 0.69
N LEU A 30 -0.90 0.03 -0.60
CA LEU A 30 -0.62 -1.26 -1.20
C LEU A 30 0.67 -1.87 -0.63
N VAL A 31 0.63 -3.18 -0.37
CA VAL A 31 1.72 -3.99 0.17
C VAL A 31 1.85 -5.33 -0.55
N VAL A 32 2.96 -6.03 -0.31
CA VAL A 32 3.15 -7.45 -0.68
C VAL A 32 3.41 -8.30 0.56
N GLU A 33 3.29 -9.62 0.43
CA GLU A 33 3.74 -10.52 1.49
C GLU A 33 5.27 -10.54 1.58
N GLY A 34 5.82 -10.70 2.79
CA GLY A 34 7.25 -10.82 3.01
C GLY A 34 7.70 -10.27 4.36
N ASP A 35 9.01 -10.22 4.53
CA ASP A 35 9.71 -9.76 5.73
C ASP A 35 10.15 -8.30 5.64
N GLU A 36 10.93 -7.83 6.61
CA GLU A 36 11.45 -6.46 6.69
C GLU A 36 12.33 -6.02 5.50
N GLN A 37 12.80 -6.97 4.68
CA GLN A 37 13.65 -6.72 3.51
C GLN A 37 12.87 -6.85 2.20
N THR A 38 11.60 -7.24 2.27
CA THR A 38 10.78 -7.48 1.09
C THR A 38 10.09 -6.20 0.63
N VAL A 39 10.45 -5.75 -0.58
CA VAL A 39 9.83 -4.61 -1.26
C VAL A 39 9.69 -4.94 -2.73
N PHE A 40 8.47 -4.82 -3.25
CA PHE A 40 8.20 -4.99 -4.67
C PHE A 40 8.11 -3.64 -5.37
N VAL A 41 8.83 -3.52 -6.49
CA VAL A 41 8.75 -2.40 -7.43
C VAL A 41 8.31 -2.97 -8.77
N PRO A 42 7.09 -2.66 -9.26
CA PRO A 42 6.64 -3.16 -10.54
C PRO A 42 7.56 -2.70 -11.67
N PRO A 43 7.99 -3.59 -12.59
CA PRO A 43 8.83 -3.21 -13.73
C PRO A 43 8.10 -2.31 -14.75
N GLY A 44 6.76 -2.33 -14.72
CA GLY A 44 5.92 -1.52 -15.57
C GLY A 44 4.61 -1.18 -14.88
N ARG A 45 3.50 -1.68 -15.41
CA ARG A 45 2.18 -1.47 -14.79
C ARG A 45 1.96 -2.43 -13.63
N TYR A 46 1.15 -2.01 -12.66
CA TYR A 46 0.63 -2.85 -11.59
C TYR A 46 -0.87 -2.68 -11.50
N ALA A 47 -1.65 -3.76 -11.70
CA ALA A 47 -3.10 -3.69 -11.77
C ALA A 47 -3.57 -2.57 -12.74
N ARG A 48 -2.93 -2.52 -13.92
CA ARG A 48 -3.03 -1.50 -14.99
C ARG A 48 -2.56 -0.09 -14.65
N MET A 49 -2.22 0.22 -13.39
CA MET A 49 -1.72 1.54 -13.00
C MET A 49 -0.28 1.74 -13.48
N GLY A 50 0.01 2.85 -14.16
CA GLY A 50 1.33 3.14 -14.74
C GLY A 50 2.30 3.91 -13.83
N ASN A 51 1.85 4.43 -12.70
CA ASN A 51 2.65 5.28 -11.80
C ASN A 51 2.80 4.67 -10.40
N VAL A 52 3.05 3.37 -10.33
CA VAL A 52 3.22 2.63 -9.07
C VAL A 52 4.71 2.44 -8.82
N TRP A 53 5.17 2.78 -7.61
CA TRP A 53 6.58 2.80 -7.25
C TRP A 53 6.93 1.70 -6.25
N PHE A 54 6.61 1.87 -4.97
CA PHE A 54 7.02 0.94 -3.92
C PHE A 54 5.83 0.27 -3.25
N LEU A 55 5.82 -1.05 -3.26
CA LEU A 55 4.93 -1.91 -2.48
C LEU A 55 5.78 -2.66 -1.44
N PRO A 56 6.02 -2.07 -0.25
CA PRO A 56 6.74 -2.76 0.82
C PRO A 56 5.88 -3.88 1.41
N SER A 57 6.51 -4.84 2.09
CA SER A 57 5.78 -5.67 3.05
C SER A 57 5.32 -4.83 4.25
N PRO A 58 4.32 -5.29 5.02
CA PRO A 58 3.94 -4.63 6.28
C PRO A 58 5.12 -4.47 7.24
N GLU A 59 6.01 -5.45 7.34
CA GLU A 59 7.19 -5.39 8.22
C GLU A 59 8.23 -4.38 7.72
N ALA A 60 8.48 -4.32 6.40
CA ALA A 60 9.35 -3.31 5.81
C ALA A 60 8.80 -1.90 6.04
N LEU A 61 7.47 -1.72 5.93
CA LEU A 61 6.82 -0.42 6.17
C LEU A 61 6.91 0.01 7.64
N LYS A 62 6.80 -0.92 8.60
CA LYS A 62 7.07 -0.64 10.03
C LYS A 62 8.51 -0.15 10.23
N LEU A 63 9.49 -0.80 9.61
CA LEU A 63 10.88 -0.38 9.67
C LEU A 63 11.08 1.04 9.11
N TRP A 64 10.41 1.38 8.00
CA TRP A 64 10.47 2.71 7.41
C TRP A 64 9.88 3.78 8.33
N LEU A 65 8.71 3.51 8.93
CA LEU A 65 8.09 4.40 9.90
C LEU A 65 9.00 4.64 11.12
N SER A 66 9.64 3.58 11.63
CA SER A 66 10.59 3.69 12.74
C SER A 66 11.81 4.53 12.35
N LYS A 67 12.36 4.34 11.15
CA LYS A 67 13.50 5.12 10.63
C LYS A 67 13.20 6.61 10.52
N VAL A 68 11.97 6.99 10.19
CA VAL A 68 11.57 8.42 10.15
C VAL A 68 11.14 8.95 11.53
N GLY A 69 11.23 8.15 12.60
CA GLY A 69 11.07 8.62 13.97
C GLY A 69 9.69 8.41 14.60
N PHE A 70 8.78 7.69 13.93
CA PHE A 70 7.54 7.24 14.58
C PHE A 70 7.82 6.14 15.61
N ARG A 71 6.94 6.04 16.61
CA ARG A 71 6.93 4.99 17.64
C ARG A 71 5.57 4.31 17.73
N ASP A 72 5.50 3.26 18.56
CA ASP A 72 4.27 2.51 18.83
C ASP A 72 3.54 2.03 17.56
N ILE A 73 4.33 1.61 16.57
CA ILE A 73 3.85 1.25 15.24
C ILE A 73 3.08 -0.07 15.32
N LYS A 74 1.83 -0.07 14.90
CA LYS A 74 0.94 -1.24 14.95
C LYS A 74 0.40 -1.55 13.57
N LEU A 75 0.36 -2.83 13.25
CA LEU A 75 -0.39 -3.34 12.11
C LEU A 75 -1.82 -3.57 12.56
N VAL A 76 -2.76 -2.79 12.02
CA VAL A 76 -4.18 -2.86 12.40
C VAL A 76 -4.91 -3.89 11.55
N ASP A 77 -4.70 -3.86 10.24
CA ASP A 77 -5.31 -4.79 9.29
C ASP A 77 -4.38 -5.05 8.10
N VAL A 78 -4.46 -6.24 7.55
CA VAL A 78 -3.94 -6.55 6.21
C VAL A 78 -4.93 -7.45 5.50
N SER A 79 -5.41 -6.99 4.36
CA SER A 79 -6.42 -7.70 3.58
C SER A 79 -6.12 -7.61 2.08
N GLN A 80 -6.44 -8.68 1.36
CA GLN A 80 -6.46 -8.66 -0.10
C GLN A 80 -7.73 -7.95 -0.54
N THR A 81 -7.60 -6.95 -1.41
CA THR A 81 -8.74 -6.20 -1.91
C THR A 81 -9.64 -7.15 -2.69
N SER A 82 -10.90 -7.21 -2.31
CA SER A 82 -11.87 -8.13 -2.92
C SER A 82 -12.64 -7.44 -4.04
N VAL A 83 -13.21 -8.22 -4.96
CA VAL A 83 -14.05 -7.67 -6.03
C VAL A 83 -15.40 -7.18 -5.49
N GLU A 84 -15.82 -7.66 -4.32
CA GLU A 84 -16.97 -7.14 -3.60
C GLU A 84 -16.68 -5.75 -3.04
N GLU A 85 -15.45 -5.51 -2.55
CA GLU A 85 -15.02 -4.19 -2.07
C GLU A 85 -14.86 -3.21 -3.24
N GLN A 86 -14.09 -3.58 -4.26
CA GLN A 86 -13.76 -2.74 -5.41
C GLN A 86 -14.36 -3.30 -6.71
N ARG A 87 -15.49 -2.72 -7.16
CA ARG A 87 -16.18 -3.08 -8.41
C ARG A 87 -16.74 -1.88 -9.14
N SER A 88 -17.08 -2.09 -10.40
CA SER A 88 -17.89 -1.16 -11.17
C SER A 88 -19.32 -1.13 -10.60
N THR A 89 -19.96 0.03 -10.71
CA THR A 89 -21.35 0.25 -10.29
C THR A 89 -22.03 1.18 -11.29
N ASP A 90 -23.33 1.43 -11.12
CA ASP A 90 -24.06 2.40 -11.97
C ASP A 90 -23.43 3.81 -11.96
N TRP A 91 -22.65 4.13 -10.92
CA TRP A 91 -21.96 5.42 -10.76
C TRP A 91 -20.49 5.38 -11.20
N MET A 92 -19.87 4.20 -11.24
CA MET A 92 -18.48 3.99 -11.64
C MET A 92 -18.46 2.92 -12.72
N THR A 93 -18.61 3.35 -13.97
CA THR A 93 -18.86 2.48 -15.13
C THR A 93 -17.60 2.07 -15.89
N PHE A 94 -16.44 2.54 -15.46
CA PHE A 94 -15.14 2.16 -16.04
C PHE A 94 -14.65 0.81 -15.50
N HIS A 95 -13.51 0.35 -16.04
CA HIS A 95 -12.85 -0.86 -15.56
C HIS A 95 -12.51 -0.73 -14.06
N SER A 96 -12.72 -1.83 -13.32
CA SER A 96 -12.44 -1.93 -11.88
C SER A 96 -11.62 -3.19 -11.59
N LEU A 97 -11.50 -3.59 -10.32
CA LEU A 97 -10.55 -4.61 -9.86
C LEU A 97 -10.63 -5.92 -10.65
N ALA A 98 -11.84 -6.43 -10.92
CA ALA A 98 -12.02 -7.66 -11.71
C ALA A 98 -11.37 -7.58 -13.11
N ASN A 99 -11.24 -6.39 -13.70
CA ASN A 99 -10.57 -6.19 -15.00
C ASN A 99 -9.05 -6.03 -14.88
N PHE A 100 -8.53 -5.94 -13.66
CA PHE A 100 -7.12 -5.74 -13.33
C PHE A 100 -6.46 -6.99 -12.76
N LEU A 101 -7.25 -8.00 -12.40
CA LEU A 101 -6.79 -9.32 -11.99
C LEU A 101 -6.60 -10.25 -13.19
N ASP A 102 -5.79 -11.29 -13.01
CA ASP A 102 -5.69 -12.40 -13.96
C ASP A 102 -7.02 -13.18 -13.96
N PRO A 103 -7.66 -13.40 -15.12
CA PRO A 103 -8.93 -14.12 -15.20
C PRO A 103 -8.85 -15.59 -14.76
N GLU A 104 -7.66 -16.19 -14.79
CA GLU A 104 -7.45 -17.59 -14.39
C GLU A 104 -6.93 -17.71 -12.95
N ASP A 105 -6.41 -16.63 -12.36
CA ASP A 105 -5.85 -16.61 -11.01
C ASP A 105 -6.08 -15.26 -10.30
N PRO A 106 -7.15 -15.10 -9.49
CA PRO A 106 -7.47 -13.84 -8.84
C PRO A 106 -6.45 -13.41 -7.77
N ASN A 107 -5.45 -14.24 -7.46
CA ASN A 107 -4.33 -13.87 -6.60
C ASN A 107 -3.22 -13.15 -7.37
N LYS A 108 -3.41 -12.91 -8.67
CA LYS A 108 -2.50 -12.15 -9.52
C LYS A 108 -3.19 -10.99 -10.20
N THR A 109 -2.40 -9.95 -10.48
CA THR A 109 -2.78 -8.90 -11.43
C THR A 109 -2.69 -9.45 -12.86
N ILE A 110 -3.31 -8.75 -13.82
CA ILE A 110 -3.24 -9.10 -15.24
C ILE A 110 -1.81 -9.07 -15.81
N GLU A 111 -0.88 -8.40 -15.12
CA GLU A 111 0.55 -8.41 -15.44
C GLU A 111 1.32 -9.59 -14.83
N GLY A 112 0.65 -10.46 -14.06
CA GLY A 112 1.24 -11.63 -13.39
C GLY A 112 1.89 -11.34 -12.04
N HIS A 113 1.69 -10.15 -11.47
CA HIS A 113 2.18 -9.76 -10.14
C HIS A 113 1.22 -10.17 -9.03
N PRO A 114 1.62 -10.23 -7.75
CA PRO A 114 0.68 -10.48 -6.66
C PRO A 114 -0.49 -9.48 -6.65
N ALA A 115 -1.71 -9.98 -6.45
CA ALA A 115 -2.92 -9.17 -6.42
C ALA A 115 -2.87 -8.08 -5.34
N PRO A 116 -3.64 -6.98 -5.49
CA PRO A 116 -3.65 -5.87 -4.56
C PRO A 116 -3.97 -6.32 -3.13
N ARG A 117 -3.02 -6.08 -2.22
CA ARG A 117 -3.20 -6.18 -0.78
C ARG A 117 -2.97 -4.83 -0.14
N ARG A 118 -3.77 -4.50 0.87
CA ARG A 118 -3.72 -3.24 1.58
C ARG A 118 -3.38 -3.51 3.03
N ALA A 119 -2.51 -2.68 3.58
CA ALA A 119 -2.20 -2.71 5.01
C ALA A 119 -2.58 -1.37 5.64
N ILE A 120 -3.16 -1.44 6.83
CA ILE A 120 -3.44 -0.29 7.67
C ILE A 120 -2.49 -0.34 8.85
N LEU A 121 -1.66 0.69 9.00
CA LEU A 121 -0.76 0.86 10.12
C LEU A 121 -1.13 2.12 10.89
N THR A 122 -0.98 2.07 12.22
CA THR A 122 -0.95 3.27 13.05
C THR A 122 0.42 3.46 13.66
N ALA A 123 0.79 4.71 13.94
CA ALA A 123 2.03 5.06 14.61
C ALA A 123 1.93 6.42 15.30
N GLN A 124 2.70 6.65 16.36
CA GLN A 124 2.68 7.90 17.11
C GLN A 124 3.94 8.73 16.90
N LEU A 125 3.78 10.05 16.76
CA LEU A 125 4.87 11.01 16.81
C LEU A 125 5.20 11.29 18.29
N PRO A 126 6.42 11.00 18.78
CA PRO A 126 6.78 11.21 20.18
C PRO A 126 6.79 12.67 20.62
#